data_AF-A0A0T7C0Z0-F1
#
_entry.id   AF-A0A0T7C0Z0-F1
#
_cell.length_a   1.000
_cell.length_b   1.000
_cell.length_c   1.000
_cell.angle_alpha   90.00
_cell.angle_beta   90.00
_cell.angle_gamma   90.00
#
_symmetry.space_group_name_H-M   'P 1'
#
loop_
_entity.id
_entity.type
_entity.pdbx_description
1 polymer ?
#
loop_
_entity_poly.entity_id
_entity_poly.type
_entity_poly.pdbx_seq_one_letter_code
_entity_poly.pdbx_strand_id
1 'polypeptide(L)'
;MTLLEVIVALVVFALAGMALMQASTQQAAGIGRMEEKVLAGWLADNQMVQLQLEKTWPENGWGEKTISFAGTEWYLRWGGPDSDVPQPRSLEVEVRRTKEETSALVSLRSSVVRE
;
A
#
# COMPACT_ATOMS: atom_id res chain seq x y z
N MET A 1 -45.92 20.75 -25.64
CA MET A 1 -44.78 19.90 -25.27
C MET A 1 -44.49 18.96 -26.42
N THR A 2 -43.23 18.85 -26.83
CA THR A 2 -42.85 18.19 -28.10
C THR A 2 -42.00 16.94 -27.85
N LEU A 3 -41.87 16.06 -28.86
CA LEU A 3 -41.04 14.86 -28.80
C LEU A 3 -39.54 15.18 -28.62
N LEU A 4 -39.08 16.31 -29.18
CA LEU A 4 -37.71 16.80 -29.02
C LEU A 4 -37.36 17.01 -27.54
N GLU A 5 -38.32 17.55 -26.78
CA GLU A 5 -38.21 17.85 -25.36
C GLU A 5 -37.98 16.57 -24.53
N VAL A 6 -38.72 15.50 -24.85
CA VAL A 6 -38.59 14.19 -24.19
C VAL A 6 -37.27 13.52 -24.55
N ILE A 7 -36.83 13.61 -25.81
CA ILE A 7 -35.55 13.03 -26.24
C ILE A 7 -34.37 13.74 -25.56
N VAL A 8 -34.40 15.09 -25.49
CA VAL A 8 -33.37 15.86 -24.79
C VAL A 8 -33.37 15.50 -23.30
N ALA A 9 -34.53 15.38 -22.67
CA ALA A 9 -34.62 14.97 -21.27
C ALA A 9 -34.02 13.57 -21.03
N LEU A 10 -34.29 12.60 -21.92
CA LEU A 10 -33.72 11.26 -21.85
C LEU A 10 -32.21 11.26 -22.05
N VAL A 11 -31.68 12.09 -22.94
CA VAL A 11 -30.23 12.23 -23.16
C VAL A 11 -29.56 12.77 -21.90
N VAL A 12 -30.08 13.86 -21.32
CA VAL A 12 -29.54 14.44 -20.07
C VAL A 12 -29.63 13.43 -18.93
N PHE A 13 -30.75 12.72 -18.81
CA PHE A 13 -30.94 11.68 -17.80
C PHE A 13 -29.95 10.53 -17.96
N ALA A 14 -29.73 10.05 -19.19
CA ALA A 14 -28.77 8.99 -19.47
C ALA A 14 -27.33 9.40 -19.12
N LEU A 15 -26.93 10.64 -19.45
CA LEU A 15 -25.61 11.18 -19.08
C LEU A 15 -25.44 11.28 -17.56
N ALA A 16 -26.46 11.76 -16.84
CA ALA A 16 -26.46 11.80 -15.39
C ALA A 16 -26.35 10.40 -14.77
N GLY A 17 -27.10 9.42 -15.31
CA GLY A 17 -27.03 8.02 -14.90
C GLY A 17 -25.64 7.41 -15.08
N MET A 18 -24.99 7.67 -16.21
CA MET A 18 -23.61 7.21 -16.45
C MET A 18 -22.61 7.83 -15.48
N ALA A 19 -22.75 9.12 -15.16
CA ALA A 19 -21.88 9.78 -14.18
C ALA A 19 -22.03 9.17 -12.77
N LEU A 20 -23.26 8.91 -12.35
CA LEU A 20 -23.55 8.24 -11.07
C LEU A 20 -23.00 6.82 -11.01
N MET A 21 -23.12 6.07 -12.10
CA MET A 21 -22.59 4.72 -12.19
C MET A 21 -21.06 4.72 -12.10
N GLN A 22 -20.39 5.64 -12.81
CA GLN A 22 -18.94 5.82 -12.69
C GLN A 22 -18.50 6.21 -11.27
N ALA A 23 -19.22 7.12 -10.61
CA ALA A 23 -18.90 7.50 -9.24
C ALA A 23 -19.01 6.30 -8.28
N SER A 24 -20.04 5.47 -8.46
CA SER A 24 -20.26 4.27 -7.64
C SER A 24 -19.19 3.21 -7.87
N THR A 25 -18.77 2.96 -9.12
CA THR A 25 -17.69 2.02 -9.42
C THR A 25 -16.34 2.52 -8.90
N GLN A 26 -16.08 3.83 -8.95
CA GLN A 26 -14.88 4.45 -8.38
C GLN A 26 -14.82 4.26 -6.86
N GLN A 27 -15.95 4.42 -6.16
CA GLN A 27 -16.06 4.18 -4.72
C GLN A 27 -15.81 2.72 -4.36
N ALA A 28 -16.42 1.77 -5.08
CA ALA A 28 -16.19 0.35 -4.86
C ALA A 28 -14.73 -0.05 -5.07
N ALA A 29 -14.07 0.47 -6.12
CA ALA A 29 -12.64 0.24 -6.37
C ALA A 29 -11.70 0.91 -5.34
N GLY A 30 -12.21 1.86 -4.54
CA GLY A 30 -11.49 2.45 -3.42
C GLY A 30 -11.40 1.50 -2.22
N ILE A 31 -12.46 0.74 -1.94
CA ILE A 31 -12.57 -0.14 -0.77
C ILE A 31 -11.51 -1.26 -0.82
N GLY A 32 -11.39 -1.96 -1.95
CA GLY A 32 -10.41 -3.06 -2.07
C GLY A 32 -8.96 -2.60 -1.92
N ARG A 33 -8.62 -1.41 -2.46
CA ARG A 33 -7.27 -0.82 -2.28
C ARG A 33 -7.01 -0.41 -0.84
N MET A 34 -8.04 -0.01 -0.10
CA MET A 34 -7.90 0.36 1.30
C MET A 34 -7.70 -0.86 2.19
N GLU A 35 -8.46 -1.94 1.95
CA GLU A 35 -8.27 -3.22 2.61
C GLU A 35 -6.83 -3.74 2.42
N GLU A 36 -6.35 -3.72 1.18
CA GLU A 36 -4.99 -4.13 0.85
C GLU A 36 -3.92 -3.35 1.62
N LYS A 37 -4.10 -2.03 1.74
CA LYS A 37 -3.21 -1.18 2.54
C LYS A 37 -3.24 -1.48 4.02
N VAL A 38 -4.40 -1.81 4.58
CA VAL A 38 -4.53 -2.19 6.00
C VAL A 38 -3.78 -3.50 6.26
N LEU A 39 -3.98 -4.51 5.42
CA LEU A 39 -3.29 -5.80 5.54
C LEU A 39 -1.78 -5.66 5.36
N ALA A 40 -1.34 -4.87 4.37
CA ALA A 40 0.07 -4.55 4.18
C ALA A 40 0.66 -3.80 5.38
N GLY A 41 -0.11 -2.89 5.98
CA GLY A 41 0.27 -2.17 7.20
C GLY A 41 0.53 -3.12 8.37
N TRP A 42 -0.36 -4.08 8.62
CA TRP A 42 -0.16 -5.09 9.67
C TRP A 42 1.08 -5.95 9.43
N LEU A 43 1.37 -6.32 8.19
CA LEU A 43 2.59 -7.05 7.84
C LEU A 43 3.84 -6.21 8.11
N ALA A 44 3.81 -4.93 7.75
CA ALA A 44 4.90 -3.99 7.98
C ALA A 44 5.15 -3.79 9.49
N ASP A 45 4.09 -3.60 10.27
CA ASP A 45 4.16 -3.44 11.73
C ASP A 45 4.73 -4.69 12.40
N ASN A 46 4.22 -5.88 12.04
CA ASN A 46 4.70 -7.15 12.58
C ASN A 46 6.18 -7.37 12.27
N GLN A 47 6.60 -7.10 11.04
CA GLN A 47 8.00 -7.24 10.64
C GLN A 47 8.89 -6.21 11.35
N MET A 48 8.44 -4.97 11.52
CA MET A 48 9.17 -3.94 12.26
C MET A 48 9.39 -4.36 13.72
N VAL A 49 8.34 -4.84 14.40
CA VAL A 49 8.43 -5.34 15.78
C VAL A 49 9.37 -6.54 15.86
N GLN A 50 9.29 -7.47 14.91
CA GLN A 50 10.19 -8.63 14.87
C GLN A 50 11.67 -8.19 14.80
N LEU A 51 12.00 -7.24 13.91
CA LEU A 51 13.36 -6.74 13.76
C LEU A 51 13.87 -6.01 15.01
N GLN A 52 12.99 -5.29 15.71
CA GLN A 52 13.33 -4.65 16.98
C GLN A 52 13.60 -5.67 18.09
N LEU A 53 12.78 -6.74 18.18
CA LEU A 53 12.95 -7.81 19.18
C LEU A 53 14.23 -8.61 18.95
N GLU A 54 14.58 -8.88 17.69
CA GLU A 54 15.83 -9.56 17.31
C GLU A 54 17.07 -8.67 17.52
N LYS A 55 16.88 -7.37 17.84
CA LYS A 55 17.94 -6.35 17.87
C LYS A 55 18.76 -6.35 16.57
N THR A 56 18.09 -6.63 15.46
CA THR A 56 18.71 -6.76 14.14
C THR A 56 19.24 -5.41 13.74
N TRP A 57 20.57 -5.29 13.72
CA TRP A 57 21.23 -4.08 13.23
C TRP A 57 21.05 -4.00 11.71
N PRO A 58 20.57 -2.87 11.16
CA PRO A 58 20.49 -2.73 9.71
C PRO A 58 21.91 -2.74 9.12
N GLU A 59 22.31 -3.89 8.57
CA GLU A 59 23.51 -4.04 7.74
C GLU A 59 23.31 -3.31 6.41
N ASN A 60 24.38 -3.12 5.63
CA ASN A 60 24.35 -2.40 4.34
C ASN A 60 23.64 -3.18 3.21
N GLY A 61 22.62 -3.98 3.54
CA GLY A 61 21.87 -4.82 2.62
C GLY A 61 20.39 -4.89 2.97
N TRP A 62 19.58 -5.28 1.99
CA TRP A 62 18.15 -5.51 2.17
C TRP A 62 17.89 -6.98 2.46
N GLY A 63 17.23 -7.26 3.58
CA GLY A 63 16.59 -8.55 3.83
C GLY A 63 15.27 -8.63 3.08
N GLU A 64 14.88 -9.83 2.66
CA GLU A 64 13.66 -10.08 1.89
C GLU A 64 12.94 -11.31 2.46
N LYS A 65 11.60 -11.30 2.42
CA LYS A 65 10.77 -12.43 2.85
C LYS A 65 9.45 -12.43 2.10
N THR A 66 9.02 -13.60 1.65
CA THR A 66 7.66 -13.79 1.13
C THR A 66 6.81 -14.43 2.22
N ILE A 67 5.59 -13.93 2.42
CA ILE A 67 4.64 -14.44 3.41
C ILE A 67 3.23 -14.56 2.82
N SER A 68 2.55 -15.66 3.15
CA SER A 68 1.13 -15.83 2.86
C SER A 68 0.29 -15.19 3.97
N PHE A 69 -0.55 -14.21 3.63
CA PHE A 69 -1.42 -13.54 4.59
C PHE A 69 -2.75 -13.15 3.94
N ALA A 70 -3.86 -13.41 4.63
CA ALA A 70 -5.22 -13.22 4.11
C ALA A 70 -5.47 -13.89 2.74
N GLY A 71 -4.90 -15.09 2.54
CA GLY A 71 -5.05 -15.85 1.28
C GLY A 71 -4.30 -15.27 0.08
N THR A 72 -3.42 -14.29 0.30
CA THR A 72 -2.59 -13.67 -0.74
C THR A 72 -1.11 -13.78 -0.36
N GLU A 73 -0.23 -13.92 -1.35
CA GLU A 73 1.22 -13.85 -1.14
C GLU A 73 1.68 -12.38 -1.11
N TRP A 74 2.54 -12.06 -0.17
CA TRP A 74 3.10 -10.73 0.05
C TRP A 74 4.60 -10.79 0.07
N TYR A 75 5.23 -9.75 -0.47
CA TYR A 75 6.68 -9.64 -0.49
C TYR A 75 7.12 -8.49 0.39
N LEU A 76 7.88 -8.82 1.42
CA LEU A 76 8.44 -7.88 2.38
C LEU A 76 9.94 -7.72 2.11
N ARG A 77 10.42 -6.50 2.25
CA ARG A 77 11.85 -6.21 2.31
C ARG A 77 12.13 -5.23 3.43
N TRP A 78 13.28 -5.36 4.07
CA TRP A 78 13.71 -4.42 5.10
C TRP A 78 15.19 -4.14 4.98
N GLY A 79 15.59 -2.93 5.33
CA GLY A 79 16.99 -2.50 5.24
C GLY A 79 17.14 -1.06 5.68
N GLY A 80 18.38 -0.60 5.79
CA GLY A 80 18.67 0.81 6.00
C GLY A 80 19.17 1.45 4.72
N PRO A 81 18.82 2.72 4.41
CA PRO A 81 19.57 3.49 3.45
C PRO A 81 21.02 3.61 3.92
N ASP A 82 21.98 3.57 2.98
CA ASP A 82 23.37 3.89 3.29
C ASP A 82 23.43 5.27 3.93
N SER A 83 23.86 5.30 5.19
CA SER A 83 24.06 6.52 5.95
C SER A 83 25.52 6.60 6.34
N ASP A 84 26.17 7.71 5.96
CA ASP A 84 27.52 8.06 6.41
C ASP A 84 27.56 8.39 7.92
N VAL A 85 26.39 8.54 8.56
CA VAL A 85 26.29 8.79 10.00
C VAL A 85 26.32 7.45 10.74
N PRO A 86 27.28 7.23 11.65
CA PRO A 86 27.44 5.95 12.34
C PRO A 86 26.21 5.53 13.15
N GLN A 87 25.54 6.49 13.80
CA GLN A 87 24.31 6.33 14.59
C GLN A 87 23.51 7.65 14.65
N PRO A 88 22.17 7.61 14.72
CA PRO A 88 21.28 6.44 14.59
C PRO A 88 21.20 5.93 13.15
N ARG A 89 20.96 4.63 12.97
CA ARG A 89 20.65 4.05 11.65
C ARG A 89 19.15 4.02 11.42
N SER A 90 18.73 4.33 10.20
CA SER A 90 17.33 4.18 9.79
C SER A 90 17.07 2.73 9.37
N LEU A 91 15.98 2.15 9.86
CA LEU A 91 15.44 0.87 9.42
C LEU A 91 14.13 1.12 8.70
N GLU A 92 14.05 0.71 7.44
CA GLU A 92 12.87 0.80 6.60
C GLU A 92 12.35 -0.59 6.29
N VAL A 93 11.03 -0.77 6.42
CA VAL A 93 10.31 -2.00 6.09
C VAL A 93 9.30 -1.66 5.00
N GLU A 94 9.40 -2.32 3.86
CA GLU A 94 8.51 -2.16 2.73
C GLU A 94 7.71 -3.44 2.48
N VAL A 95 6.42 -3.27 2.19
CA VAL A 95 5.52 -4.35 1.80
C VAL A 95 5.03 -4.10 0.38
N ARG A 96 5.19 -5.10 -0.48
CA ARG A 96 4.88 -5.08 -1.91
C ARG A 96 3.98 -6.26 -2.27
N ARG A 97 3.22 -6.12 -3.36
CA ARG A 97 2.39 -7.23 -3.86
C ARG A 97 3.22 -8.25 -4.63
N THR A 98 4.22 -7.80 -5.38
CA THR A 98 5.16 -8.69 -6.07
C THR A 98 6.60 -8.19 -5.92
N LYS A 99 7.56 -9.07 -6.21
CA LYS A 99 8.99 -8.75 -6.13
C LYS A 99 9.42 -7.71 -7.17
N GLU A 100 8.84 -7.73 -8.38
CA GLU A 100 9.20 -6.80 -9.45
C GLU A 100 8.62 -5.39 -9.26
N GLU A 101 7.63 -5.23 -8.38
CA GLU A 101 6.98 -3.96 -8.17
C GLU A 101 7.95 -2.95 -7.52
N THR A 102 8.17 -1.82 -8.18
CA THR A 102 9.14 -0.81 -7.70
C THR A 102 8.60 -0.01 -6.52
N SER A 103 7.26 0.17 -6.46
CA SER A 103 6.59 0.95 -5.42
C SER A 103 6.06 0.03 -4.32
N ALA A 104 6.38 0.35 -3.07
CA ALA A 104 5.78 -0.30 -1.92
C ALA A 104 4.33 0.14 -1.72
N LEU A 105 3.46 -0.80 -1.34
CA LEU A 105 2.08 -0.49 -0.94
C LEU A 105 2.05 0.26 0.38
N VAL A 106 2.94 -0.14 1.31
CA VAL A 106 3.22 0.51 2.58
C VAL A 106 4.72 0.46 2.84
N SER A 107 5.29 1.57 3.32
CA SER A 107 6.63 1.63 3.89
C SER A 107 6.57 2.23 5.29
N LEU A 108 7.25 1.59 6.24
CA LEU A 108 7.43 2.05 7.60
C LEU A 108 8.92 2.30 7.87
N ARG A 109 9.25 3.47 8.40
CA ARG A 109 10.62 3.83 8.78
C ARG A 109 10.71 4.05 10.29
N SER A 110 11.70 3.42 10.90
CA SER A 110 12.08 3.61 12.30
C SER A 110 13.57 3.94 12.41
N SER A 111 14.01 4.49 13.54
CA SER A 111 15.43 4.74 13.82
C SER A 111 15.88 3.85 14.97
N VAL A 112 17.05 3.22 14.81
CA VAL A 112 17.66 2.34 15.80
C VAL A 112 18.98 2.94 16.29
N VAL A 113 19.18 2.95 17.61
CA VAL A 113 20.41 3.38 18.29
C VAL A 113 21.04 2.14 18.94
N ARG A 114 22.37 2.04 18.91
CA ARG A 114 23.08 0.96 19.61
C ARG A 114 23.31 1.39 21.05
N GLU A 115 22.71 0.70 22.01
CA GLU A 115 23.09 0.80 23.43
C GLU A 115 24.45 0.10 23.70
#